data_AF-A0A971L0X4-F1
#
_entry.id   AF-A0A971L0X4-F1
#
_cell.length_a   1.000
_cell.length_b   1.000
_cell.length_c   1.000
_cell.angle_alpha   90.00
_cell.angle_beta   90.00
_cell.angle_gamma   90.00
#
_symmetry.space_group_name_H-M   'P 1'
#
loop_
_entity.id
_entity.type
_entity.pdbx_description
1 polymer ?
#
loop_
_entity_poly.entity_id
_entity_poly.type
_entity_poly.pdbx_seq_one_letter_code
_entity_poly.pdbx_strand_id
1 'polypeptide(L)' 'IIYISCNPATLVENLKTLTLTHRIERLAFFDQFPYTHHAECGVYLVRQ' A
#
# COMPACT_ATOMS: atom_id res chain seq x y z
N ILE A 1 -3.49 10.65 -1.30
CA ILE A 1 -2.88 9.72 -2.27
C ILE A 1 -3.56 8.37 -2.11
N ILE A 2 -4.09 7.79 -3.19
CA ILE A 2 -4.46 6.36 -3.22
C ILE A 2 -3.30 5.65 -3.90
N TYR A 3 -2.61 4.78 -3.16
CA TYR A 3 -1.47 4.02 -3.67
C TYR A 3 -1.89 2.54 -3.73
N ILE A 4 -1.88 1.95 -4.93
CA ILE A 4 -2.11 0.51 -5.15
C ILE A 4 -0.79 -0.15 -5.55
N SER A 5 -0.44 -1.26 -4.94
CA SER A 5 0.80 -2.01 -5.18
C SER A 5 0.52 -3.50 -5.35
N CYS A 6 1.18 -4.12 -6.32
CA CYS A 6 1.24 -5.58 -6.49
C CYS A 6 2.40 -6.23 -5.72
N ASN A 7 3.19 -5.44 -5.00
CA ASN A 7 4.29 -5.91 -4.16
C ASN A 7 4.29 -5.19 -2.80
N PRO A 8 3.94 -5.88 -1.70
CA PRO A 8 3.91 -5.28 -0.37
C PRO A 8 5.28 -4.81 0.12
N ALA A 9 6.38 -5.47 -0.26
CA ALA A 9 7.71 -5.13 0.21
C ALA A 9 8.17 -3.76 -0.32
N THR A 10 7.98 -3.51 -1.61
CA THR A 10 8.30 -2.20 -2.21
C THR A 10 7.35 -1.10 -1.74
N LEU A 11 6.08 -1.43 -1.46
CA LEU A 11 5.13 -0.51 -0.85
C LEU A 11 5.63 -0.01 0.51
N VAL A 12 6.14 -0.91 1.37
CA VAL A 12 6.68 -0.54 2.69
C VAL A 12 7.87 0.41 2.55
N GLU A 13 8.79 0.15 1.63
CA GLU A 13 9.93 1.06 1.39
C GLU A 13 9.47 2.45 0.93
N ASN A 14 8.48 2.52 0.01
CA ASN A 14 7.91 3.79 -0.43
C ASN A 14 7.18 4.53 0.70
N LEU A 15 6.48 3.79 1.55
CA LEU A 15 5.76 4.35 2.69
C LEU A 15 6.69 5.05 3.66
N LYS A 16 7.93 4.58 3.89
CA LYS A 16 8.91 5.26 4.77
C LYS A 16 9.10 6.74 4.43
N THR A 17 9.11 7.07 3.13
CA THR A 17 9.23 8.46 2.68
C THR A 17 7.87 9.17 2.66
N LEU A 18 6.82 8.51 2.18
CA LEU A 18 5.49 9.14 2.07
C LEU A 18 4.91 9.48 3.45
N THR A 19 5.22 8.69 4.48
CA THR A 19 4.75 8.92 5.85
C THR A 19 5.41 10.12 6.53
N LEU A 20 6.44 10.73 5.93
CA LEU A 20 7.02 11.98 6.41
C LEU A 20 6.07 13.18 6.23
N THR A 21 5.13 13.08 5.30
CA THR A 21 4.22 14.18 4.94
C THR A 21 2.74 13.78 4.97
N HIS A 22 2.46 12.48 4.87
CA HIS A 22 1.12 11.91 4.88
C HIS A 22 0.96 10.91 6.02
N ARG A 23 -0.27 10.63 6.44
CA ARG A 23 -0.62 9.53 7.35
C ARG A 23 -1.43 8.49 6.60
N ILE A 24 -1.27 7.22 6.98
CA ILE A 24 -2.07 6.12 6.44
C ILE A 24 -3.41 6.14 7.15
N GLU A 25 -4.48 6.32 6.40
CA GLU A 25 -5.84 6.39 6.92
C GLU A 25 -6.60 5.08 6.68
N ARG A 26 -6.28 4.38 5.58
CA ARG A 26 -6.87 3.06 5.25
C ARG A 26 -5.84 2.15 4.60
N LEU A 27 -5.96 0.85 4.84
CA LEU A 27 -5.20 -0.22 4.22
C LEU A 27 -6.18 -1.32 3.77
N ALA A 28 -5.97 -1.87 2.58
CA ALA A 28 -6.72 -2.99 2.06
C ALA A 28 -5.79 -3.99 1.36
N PHE A 29 -6.15 -5.27 1.40
CA PHE A 29 -5.54 -6.33 0.61
C PHE A 29 -6.56 -6.85 -0.40
N PHE A 30 -6.07 -7.21 -1.58
CA PHE A 30 -6.88 -7.72 -2.67
C PHE A 30 -6.30 -9.06 -3.13
N ASP A 31 -7.11 -10.11 -3.03
CA ASP A 31 -6.77 -11.44 -3.56
C ASP A 31 -7.13 -11.51 -5.05
N GLN A 32 -6.44 -10.69 -5.87
CA GLN A 32 -6.70 -10.62 -7.30
C GLN A 32 -6.24 -11.90 -8.04
N PHE A 33 -5.27 -12.61 -7.46
CA PHE A 33 -4.70 -13.83 -8.03
C PHE A 33 -4.71 -14.97 -7.00
N PRO A 34 -5.89 -15.59 -6.77
CA PRO A 34 -6.05 -16.66 -5.79
C PRO A 34 -5.06 -17.79 -6.03
N TYR A 35 -4.57 -18.37 -4.93
CA TYR A 35 -3.62 -19.49 -4.93
C TYR A 35 -2.24 -19.17 -5.57
N THR A 36 -1.90 -17.89 -5.73
CA THR A 36 -0.56 -17.45 -6.12
C THR A 36 0.15 -16.74 -4.97
N HIS A 37 1.45 -16.50 -5.10
CA HIS A 37 2.19 -15.69 -4.11
C HIS A 37 1.96 -14.18 -4.28
N HIS A 38 1.27 -13.74 -5.33
CA HIS A 38 1.03 -12.32 -5.56
C HIS A 38 0.01 -11.80 -4.54
N ALA A 39 0.36 -10.70 -3.89
CA ALA A 39 -0.53 -10.00 -2.98
C ALA A 39 -0.68 -8.56 -3.47
N GLU A 40 -1.87 -8.22 -3.92
CA GLU A 40 -2.21 -6.83 -4.19
C GLU A 40 -2.65 -6.15 -2.90
N CYS A 41 -2.22 -4.90 -2.72
CA CYS A 41 -2.53 -4.11 -1.55
C CYS A 41 -2.69 -2.64 -1.92
N GLY A 42 -3.53 -1.93 -1.15
CA GLY A 42 -3.83 -0.52 -1.36
C GLY A 42 -3.79 0.25 -0.07
N VAL A 43 -3.20 1.45 -0.09
CA VAL A 43 -3.20 2.39 1.03
C VAL A 43 -3.79 3.72 0.62
N TYR A 44 -4.63 4.27 1.51
CA TYR A 44 -5.12 5.63 1.42
C TYR A 44 -4.33 6.51 2.37
N LEU A 45 -3.60 7.47 1.79
CA LEU A 45 -2.73 8.41 2.49
C LEU A 45 -3.36 9.80 2.46
N VAL A 46 -3.46 10.45 3.61
CA VAL A 46 -3.96 11.82 3.76
C VAL A 46 -2.82 12.70 4.24
N ARG A 47 -2.69 13.93 3.73
CA ARG A 47 -1.66 14.86 4.19
C ARG A 47 -1.87 15.14 5.68
N GLN A 48 -0.78 15.17 6.44
CA GLN A 48 -0.80 15.52 7.87
C GLN A 48 -1.22 16.97 8.07
#